data_AF-A0A075H2J4-F1
#
_entry.id   AF-A0A075H2J4-F1
#
_cell.length_a   1.000
_cell.length_b   1.000
_cell.length_c   1.000
_cell.angle_alpha   90.00
_cell.angle_beta   90.00
_cell.angle_gamma   90.00
#
_symmetry.space_group_name_H-M   'P 1'
#
loop_
_entity.id
_entity.type
_entity.pdbx_description
1 polymer ?
#
loop_
_entity_poly.entity_id
_entity_poly.type
_entity_poly.pdbx_seq_one_letter_code
_entity_poly.pdbx_strand_id
1 'polypeptide(L)'
;MSDESQFLVFRCPECERCFGKLSAAASGRCPACGSAANHKVIDRAKDDDDLQRRVALANVPSELRKELGAKIDKMPAYDSGKQDSVSAVKLRSLLLASRDEENRLSVTTLQVALAKEGIEEPTAEELISMAEFEGVLIRHSEGEWLYLE
;
A
#
# COMPACT_ATOMS: atom_id res chain seq x y z
N MET A 1 -15.52 36.45 0.27
CA MET A 1 -14.35 36.02 -0.50
C MET A 1 -14.07 34.60 -0.05
N SER A 2 -14.56 33.62 -0.78
CA SER A 2 -14.49 32.21 -0.38
C SER A 2 -13.04 31.74 -0.47
N ASP A 3 -12.44 31.32 0.65
CA ASP A 3 -11.13 30.66 0.65
C ASP A 3 -11.25 29.37 -0.17
N GLU A 4 -10.69 29.38 -1.38
CA GLU A 4 -10.66 28.23 -2.26
C GLU A 4 -9.59 27.26 -1.71
N SER A 5 -10.03 26.09 -1.27
CA SER A 5 -9.14 25.07 -0.70
C SER A 5 -8.14 24.59 -1.76
N GLN A 6 -6.84 24.87 -1.57
CA GLN A 6 -5.76 24.49 -2.48
C GLN A 6 -4.99 23.28 -1.96
N PHE A 7 -4.62 22.35 -2.85
CA PHE A 7 -3.73 21.25 -2.50
C PHE A 7 -2.27 21.72 -2.49
N LEU A 8 -1.61 21.65 -1.33
CA LEU A 8 -0.26 22.17 -1.11
C LEU A 8 0.71 21.07 -0.69
N VAL A 9 1.93 21.12 -1.24
CA VAL A 9 3.05 20.27 -0.84
C VAL A 9 3.99 21.06 0.06
N PHE A 10 4.27 20.53 1.24
CA PHE A 10 5.14 21.11 2.25
C PHE A 10 6.45 20.35 2.37
N ARG A 11 7.55 21.01 2.73
CA ARG A 11 8.80 20.41 3.21
C ARG A 11 8.99 20.74 4.69
N CYS A 12 9.17 19.70 5.51
CA CYS A 12 9.47 19.87 6.92
C CYS A 12 10.91 20.37 7.12
N PRO A 13 11.15 21.42 7.94
CA PRO A 13 12.51 21.87 8.21
C PRO A 13 13.31 20.91 9.10
N GLU A 14 12.64 20.09 9.92
CA GLU A 14 13.30 19.22 10.90
C GLU A 14 13.76 17.88 10.29
N CYS A 15 12.90 17.22 9.52
CA CYS A 15 13.20 15.91 8.94
C CYS A 15 13.35 15.91 7.42
N GLU A 16 13.22 17.10 6.81
CA GLU A 16 13.30 17.33 5.36
C GLU A 16 12.29 16.57 4.49
N ARG A 17 11.42 15.74 5.08
CA ARG A 17 10.38 15.01 4.36
C ARG A 17 9.30 15.96 3.85
N CYS A 18 8.83 15.65 2.66
CA CYS A 18 7.74 16.35 2.00
C CYS A 18 6.40 15.67 2.31
N PHE A 19 5.32 16.44 2.44
CA PHE A 19 3.97 15.92 2.68
C PHE A 19 2.91 16.86 2.12
N GLY A 20 1.73 16.33 1.80
CA GLY A 20 0.62 17.08 1.19
C GLY A 20 -0.50 17.42 2.18
N LYS A 21 -1.18 18.55 1.98
CA LYS A 21 -2.45 18.90 2.66
C LYS A 21 -3.34 19.79 1.78
N LEU A 22 -4.65 19.66 1.95
CA LEU A 22 -5.66 20.60 1.44
C LEU A 22 -5.70 21.85 2.35
N SER A 23 -5.69 23.05 1.75
CA SER A 23 -5.57 24.31 2.49
C SER A 23 -6.91 24.80 3.05
N ALA A 24 -6.89 25.17 4.32
CA ALA A 24 -7.73 26.25 4.87
C ALA A 24 -6.97 27.07 5.92
N ALA A 25 -6.02 26.47 6.64
CA ALA A 25 -5.14 27.14 7.62
C ALA A 25 -3.84 26.36 7.82
N ALA A 26 -3.01 26.24 6.77
CA ALA A 26 -1.95 25.25 6.72
C ALA A 26 -0.73 25.56 7.62
N SER A 27 -0.84 25.21 8.90
CA SER A 27 0.29 24.79 9.74
C SER A 27 -0.15 23.57 10.56
N GLY A 28 0.17 22.38 10.07
CA GLY A 28 -0.09 21.11 10.75
C GLY A 28 1.20 20.47 11.23
N ARG A 29 1.10 19.52 12.16
CA ARG A 29 2.23 18.66 12.53
C ARG A 29 2.70 17.85 11.31
N CYS A 30 4.02 17.72 11.16
CA CYS A 30 4.60 16.83 10.18
C CYS A 30 4.15 15.39 10.47
N PRO A 31 3.58 14.66 9.50
CA PRO A 31 3.10 13.30 9.75
C PRO A 31 4.24 12.30 9.97
N ALA A 32 5.47 12.63 9.56
CA ALA A 32 6.61 11.74 9.70
C ALA A 32 7.34 11.90 11.05
N CYS A 33 7.58 13.14 11.52
CA CYS A 33 8.34 13.40 12.74
C CYS A 33 7.55 14.12 13.84
N GLY A 34 6.30 14.49 13.59
CA GLY A 34 5.43 15.19 14.56
C GLY A 34 5.72 16.68 14.75
N SER A 35 6.76 17.25 14.11
CA SER A 35 7.13 18.65 14.26
C SER A 35 5.99 19.61 13.91
N ALA A 36 5.68 20.54 14.82
CA ALA A 36 4.72 21.62 14.63
C ALA A 36 5.35 22.90 14.06
N ALA A 37 6.59 22.82 13.57
CA ALA A 37 7.27 23.96 12.94
C ALA A 37 6.50 24.47 11.72
N ASN A 38 6.82 25.71 11.31
CA ASN A 38 6.25 26.26 10.09
C ASN A 38 6.89 25.57 8.88
N HIS A 39 6.10 24.74 8.17
CA HIS A 39 6.59 23.96 7.04
C HIS A 39 6.56 24.79 5.77
N LYS A 40 7.60 24.67 4.94
CA LYS A 40 7.72 25.48 3.71
C LYS A 40 6.85 24.87 2.61
N VAL A 41 5.98 25.67 1.98
CA VAL A 41 5.31 25.28 0.74
C VAL A 41 6.33 25.20 -0.39
N ILE A 42 6.43 24.05 -1.04
CA ILE A 42 7.37 23.81 -2.16
C ILE A 42 6.67 23.58 -3.50
N ASP A 43 5.39 23.19 -3.49
CA ASP A 43 4.63 22.93 -4.71
C ASP A 43 3.11 23.00 -4.46
N ARG A 44 2.31 23.03 -5.54
CA ARG A 44 0.84 23.00 -5.52
C ARG A 44 0.31 21.95 -6.49
N ALA A 45 -0.72 21.23 -6.06
CA ALA A 45 -1.38 20.20 -6.85
C ALA A 45 -2.79 20.63 -7.29
N LYS A 46 -3.31 19.96 -8.33
CA LYS A 46 -4.64 20.25 -8.90
C LYS A 46 -5.76 19.52 -8.16
N ASP A 47 -5.47 18.30 -7.72
CA ASP A 47 -6.39 17.37 -7.07
C ASP A 47 -5.59 16.46 -6.10
N ASP A 48 -6.30 15.55 -5.43
CA ASP A 48 -5.71 14.60 -4.48
C ASP A 48 -4.68 13.64 -5.13
N ASP A 49 -4.95 13.16 -6.35
CA ASP A 49 -4.07 12.23 -7.07
C ASP A 49 -2.75 12.91 -7.47
N ASP A 50 -2.82 14.14 -8.01
CA ASP A 50 -1.65 14.96 -8.32
C ASP A 50 -0.87 15.31 -7.04
N LEU A 51 -1.55 15.55 -5.92
CA LEU A 51 -0.91 15.81 -4.63
C LEU A 51 -0.10 14.61 -4.16
N GLN A 52 -0.70 13.42 -4.17
CA GLN A 52 -0.02 12.17 -3.80
C GLN A 52 1.21 11.93 -4.69
N ARG A 53 1.07 12.09 -6.01
CA ARG A 53 2.15 11.91 -6.97
C ARG A 53 3.32 12.86 -6.71
N ARG A 54 3.04 14.16 -6.50
CA ARG A 54 4.08 15.17 -6.22
C ARG A 54 4.80 14.92 -4.91
N VAL A 55 4.06 14.56 -3.86
CA VAL A 55 4.65 14.22 -2.55
C VAL A 55 5.57 13.00 -2.67
N ALA A 56 5.15 11.96 -3.40
CA ALA A 56 5.96 10.78 -3.62
C ALA A 56 7.27 11.14 -4.34
N LEU A 57 7.20 11.86 -5.45
CA LEU A 57 8.37 12.26 -6.22
C LEU A 57 9.31 13.20 -5.46
N ALA A 58 8.78 14.11 -4.65
CA ALA A 58 9.57 15.04 -3.84
C ALA A 58 10.37 14.34 -2.74
N ASN A 59 9.90 13.19 -2.25
CA ASN A 59 10.59 12.39 -1.23
C ASN A 59 11.60 11.38 -1.81
N VAL A 60 11.76 11.34 -3.12
CA VAL A 60 12.62 10.35 -3.80
C VAL A 60 13.88 11.05 -4.36
N PRO A 61 15.06 10.42 -4.21
CA PRO A 61 16.30 10.92 -4.81
C PRO A 61 16.15 11.21 -6.30
N SER A 62 16.80 12.26 -6.79
CA SER A 62 16.61 12.77 -8.14
C SER A 62 16.85 11.73 -9.24
N GLU A 63 17.78 10.82 -8.98
CA GLU A 63 18.21 9.70 -9.81
C GLU A 63 17.07 8.69 -10.03
N LEU A 64 16.19 8.51 -9.04
CA LEU A 64 15.11 7.52 -9.04
C LEU A 64 13.75 8.10 -9.42
N ARG A 65 13.60 9.43 -9.50
CA ARG A 65 12.30 10.07 -9.77
C ARG A 65 11.71 9.64 -11.11
N LYS A 66 12.53 9.49 -12.15
CA LYS A 66 12.05 9.09 -13.48
C LYS A 66 11.50 7.66 -13.48
N GLU A 67 12.21 6.75 -12.82
CA GLU A 67 11.78 5.35 -12.69
C GLU A 67 10.49 5.24 -11.88
N LEU A 68 10.42 5.92 -10.73
CA LEU A 68 9.22 5.93 -9.90
C LEU A 68 8.03 6.56 -10.63
N GLY A 69 8.24 7.70 -11.31
CA GLY A 69 7.19 8.34 -12.10
C GLY A 69 6.61 7.38 -13.14
N ALA A 70 7.47 6.68 -13.89
CA ALA A 70 7.02 5.69 -14.87
C ALA A 70 6.29 4.49 -14.24
N LYS A 71 6.59 4.11 -12.99
CA LYS A 71 5.86 3.07 -12.26
C LYS A 71 4.49 3.56 -11.80
N ILE A 72 4.42 4.77 -11.23
CA ILE A 72 3.17 5.40 -10.81
C ILE A 72 2.23 5.56 -12.01
N ASP A 73 2.72 6.04 -13.13
CA ASP A 73 1.91 6.28 -14.33
C ASP A 73 1.38 4.97 -14.98
N LYS A 74 1.96 3.81 -14.61
CA LYS A 74 1.51 2.47 -15.02
C LYS A 74 0.61 1.77 -14.01
N MET A 75 0.55 2.28 -12.77
CA MET A 75 -0.34 1.70 -11.77
C MET A 75 -1.78 1.95 -12.19
N PRO A 76 -2.66 0.94 -12.11
CA PRO A 76 -4.08 1.17 -12.29
C PRO A 76 -4.54 2.18 -11.24
N ALA A 77 -5.42 3.11 -11.64
CA ALA A 77 -6.08 3.98 -10.68
C ALA A 77 -6.78 3.10 -9.63
N TYR A 78 -6.68 3.50 -8.36
CA TYR A 78 -7.40 2.81 -7.30
C TYR A 78 -8.90 2.98 -7.54
N ASP A 79 -9.58 1.88 -7.82
CA ASP A 79 -11.03 1.85 -7.99
C ASP A 79 -11.67 1.50 -6.65
N SER A 80 -12.11 2.50 -5.91
CA SER A 80 -12.82 2.32 -4.63
C SER A 80 -14.17 1.61 -4.77
N GLY A 81 -14.67 1.44 -6.00
CA GLY A 81 -15.89 0.69 -6.31
C GLY A 81 -15.63 -0.77 -6.70
N LYS A 82 -14.37 -1.18 -6.90
CA LYS A 82 -14.01 -2.56 -7.17
C LYS A 82 -14.24 -3.38 -5.90
N GLN A 83 -15.38 -4.05 -5.83
CA GLN A 83 -15.60 -5.06 -4.81
C GLN A 83 -14.68 -6.24 -5.10
N ASP A 84 -13.92 -6.65 -4.10
CA ASP A 84 -13.19 -7.90 -4.17
C ASP A 84 -14.18 -9.02 -4.48
N SER A 85 -13.87 -9.81 -5.52
CA SER A 85 -14.73 -10.91 -5.95
C SER A 85 -14.85 -12.00 -4.88
N VAL A 86 -13.92 -12.02 -3.92
CA VAL A 86 -13.84 -12.99 -2.84
C VAL A 86 -13.67 -12.26 -1.50
N SER A 87 -14.44 -12.67 -0.50
CA SER A 87 -14.31 -12.10 0.85
C SER A 87 -13.02 -12.58 1.54
N ALA A 88 -12.43 -11.70 2.36
CA ALA A 88 -11.26 -12.02 3.18
C ALA A 88 -11.50 -13.25 4.09
N VAL A 89 -12.72 -13.44 4.59
CA VAL A 89 -13.11 -14.60 5.41
C VAL A 89 -12.97 -15.90 4.61
N LYS A 90 -13.39 -15.90 3.34
CA LYS A 90 -13.26 -17.07 2.47
C LYS A 90 -11.78 -17.35 2.17
N LEU A 91 -10.98 -16.32 1.86
CA LEU A 91 -9.53 -16.48 1.63
C LEU A 91 -8.82 -17.07 2.85
N ARG A 92 -9.14 -16.58 4.06
CA ARG A 92 -8.61 -17.13 5.32
C ARG A 92 -9.03 -18.59 5.53
N SER A 93 -10.28 -18.93 5.23
CA SER A 93 -10.75 -20.31 5.33
C SER A 93 -10.00 -21.26 4.37
N LEU A 94 -9.62 -20.77 3.19
CA LEU A 94 -8.84 -21.52 2.21
C LEU A 94 -7.39 -21.71 2.65
N LEU A 95 -6.76 -20.67 3.22
CA LEU A 95 -5.44 -20.81 3.85
C LEU A 95 -5.46 -21.90 4.93
N LEU A 96 -6.45 -21.86 5.83
CA LEU A 96 -6.61 -22.86 6.89
C LEU A 96 -6.82 -24.27 6.36
N ALA A 97 -7.63 -24.42 5.30
CA ALA A 97 -7.94 -25.70 4.67
C ALA A 97 -6.79 -26.27 3.81
N SER A 98 -5.81 -25.44 3.46
CA SER A 98 -4.66 -25.83 2.63
C SER A 98 -3.44 -26.31 3.44
N ARG A 99 -3.59 -26.38 4.77
CA ARG A 99 -2.56 -26.84 5.70
C ARG A 99 -2.44 -28.36 5.71
N ASP A 100 -1.22 -28.86 5.89
CA ASP A 100 -0.94 -30.24 6.24
C ASP A 100 -1.12 -30.51 7.74
N GLU A 101 -0.81 -31.74 8.17
CA GLU A 101 -0.93 -32.19 9.57
C GLU A 101 0.01 -31.43 10.52
N GLU A 102 1.06 -30.80 10.00
CA GLU A 102 2.02 -30.00 10.75
C GLU A 102 1.79 -28.48 10.59
N ASN A 103 0.61 -28.08 10.14
CA ASN A 103 0.22 -26.68 9.89
C ASN A 103 1.08 -25.97 8.83
N ARG A 104 1.73 -26.70 7.93
CA ARG A 104 2.45 -26.13 6.80
C ARG A 104 1.58 -26.07 5.56
N LEU A 105 1.87 -25.11 4.70
CA LEU A 105 1.27 -25.01 3.38
C LEU A 105 2.32 -24.59 2.34
N SER A 106 2.05 -24.95 1.10
CA SER A 106 2.84 -24.55 -0.05
C SER A 106 1.99 -23.76 -1.04
N VAL A 107 2.67 -23.07 -1.96
CA VAL A 107 2.00 -22.40 -3.08
C VAL A 107 1.11 -23.40 -3.83
N THR A 108 1.62 -24.60 -4.07
CA THR A 108 0.89 -25.63 -4.82
C THR A 108 -0.39 -26.10 -4.13
N THR A 109 -0.39 -26.31 -2.81
CA THR A 109 -1.61 -26.75 -2.10
C THR A 109 -2.67 -25.66 -2.12
N LEU A 110 -2.27 -24.41 -1.90
CA LEU A 110 -3.17 -23.26 -1.93
C LEU A 110 -3.72 -22.97 -3.33
N GLN A 111 -2.88 -23.10 -4.37
CA GLN A 111 -3.30 -22.91 -5.76
C GLN A 111 -4.39 -23.92 -6.16
N VAL A 112 -4.26 -25.18 -5.75
CA VAL A 112 -5.31 -26.19 -5.94
C VAL A 112 -6.59 -25.83 -5.19
N ALA A 113 -6.48 -25.27 -3.98
CA ALA A 113 -7.64 -24.85 -3.19
C ALA A 113 -8.39 -23.67 -3.83
N LEU A 114 -7.66 -22.67 -4.32
CA LEU A 114 -8.23 -21.52 -5.04
C LEU A 114 -8.90 -21.95 -6.35
N ALA A 115 -8.24 -22.79 -7.14
CA ALA A 115 -8.78 -23.29 -8.40
C ALA A 115 -10.08 -24.09 -8.22
N LYS A 116 -10.20 -24.88 -7.13
CA LYS A 116 -11.43 -25.62 -6.79
C LYS A 116 -12.62 -24.70 -6.54
N GLU A 117 -12.38 -23.51 -6.02
CA GLU A 117 -13.42 -22.50 -5.74
C GLU A 117 -13.63 -21.54 -6.92
N GLY A 118 -12.92 -21.73 -8.04
CA GLY A 118 -12.99 -20.84 -9.19
C GLY A 118 -12.42 -19.44 -8.93
N ILE A 119 -11.48 -19.33 -7.99
CA ILE A 119 -10.84 -18.06 -7.62
C ILE A 119 -9.54 -17.92 -8.42
N GLU A 120 -9.51 -16.94 -9.32
CA GLU A 120 -8.32 -16.61 -10.11
C GLU A 120 -7.47 -15.50 -9.46
N GLU A 121 -8.12 -14.61 -8.70
CA GLU A 121 -7.50 -13.45 -8.05
C GLU A 121 -7.98 -13.32 -6.59
N PRO A 122 -7.10 -13.17 -5.59
CA PRO A 122 -5.64 -13.13 -5.73
C PRO A 122 -5.05 -14.49 -6.08
N THR A 123 -3.85 -14.49 -6.68
CA THR A 123 -3.06 -15.70 -6.90
C THR A 123 -2.60 -16.31 -5.57
N ALA A 124 -2.17 -17.58 -5.59
CA ALA A 124 -1.67 -18.26 -4.40
C ALA A 124 -0.43 -17.55 -3.81
N GLU A 125 0.47 -17.09 -4.68
CA GLU A 125 1.69 -16.36 -4.32
C GLU A 125 1.38 -14.99 -3.69
N GLU A 126 0.41 -14.26 -4.23
CA GLU A 126 -0.02 -12.98 -3.66
C GLU A 126 -0.68 -13.18 -2.30
N LEU A 127 -1.54 -14.20 -2.16
CA LEU A 127 -2.20 -14.49 -0.90
C LEU A 127 -1.20 -14.93 0.18
N ILE A 128 -0.21 -15.76 -0.18
CA ILE A 128 0.89 -16.13 0.73
C ILE A 128 1.72 -14.90 1.10
N SER A 129 2.06 -14.05 0.13
CA SER A 129 2.86 -12.84 0.38
C SER A 129 2.14 -11.88 1.33
N MET A 130 0.83 -11.70 1.14
CA MET A 130 0.00 -10.88 2.02
C MET A 130 -0.08 -11.49 3.43
N ALA A 131 -0.32 -12.79 3.53
CA ALA A 131 -0.40 -13.48 4.81
C ALA A 131 0.95 -13.54 5.55
N GLU A 132 2.07 -13.64 4.85
CA GLU A 132 3.43 -13.52 5.40
C GLU A 132 3.68 -12.10 5.92
N PHE A 133 3.27 -11.07 5.16
CA PHE A 133 3.38 -9.67 5.58
C PHE A 133 2.53 -9.33 6.82
N GLU A 134 1.33 -9.89 6.91
CA GLU A 134 0.42 -9.73 8.05
C GLU A 134 0.82 -10.57 9.27
N GLY A 135 1.83 -11.44 9.15
CA GLY A 135 2.30 -12.30 10.23
C GLY A 135 1.39 -13.50 10.52
N VAL A 136 0.50 -13.86 9.58
CA VAL A 136 -0.32 -15.08 9.64
C VAL A 136 0.52 -16.30 9.28
N LEU A 137 1.46 -16.13 8.34
CA LEU A 137 2.40 -17.15 7.90
C LEU A 137 3.84 -16.78 8.22
N ILE A 138 4.68 -17.78 8.47
CA ILE A 138 6.13 -17.63 8.46
C ILE A 138 6.75 -18.59 7.48
N ARG A 139 7.79 -18.16 6.78
CA ARG A 139 8.57 -19.03 5.91
C ARG A 139 9.30 -20.08 6.74
N HIS A 140 9.04 -21.35 6.46
CA HIS A 140 9.71 -22.48 7.10
C HIS A 140 10.91 -22.94 6.26
N SER A 141 10.71 -23.10 4.95
CA SER A 141 11.75 -23.45 3.98
C SER A 141 11.39 -22.89 2.60
N GLU A 142 12.22 -23.17 1.60
CA GLU A 142 11.91 -22.76 0.22
C GLU A 142 10.59 -23.40 -0.24
N GLY A 143 9.60 -22.56 -0.58
CA GLY A 143 8.29 -23.01 -1.05
C GLY A 143 7.32 -23.49 0.04
N GLU A 144 7.68 -23.38 1.32
CA GLU A 144 6.86 -23.88 2.44
C GLU A 144 6.73 -22.84 3.55
N TRP A 145 5.51 -22.65 4.04
CA TRP A 145 5.17 -21.71 5.10
C TRP A 145 4.45 -22.42 6.24
N LEU A 146 4.79 -22.07 7.47
CA LEU A 146 4.09 -22.48 8.68
C LEU A 146 2.99 -21.46 8.98
N TYR A 147 1.79 -21.95 9.25
CA TYR A 147 0.66 -21.15 9.72
C TYR A 147 0.75 -20.93 11.23
N LEU A 148 0.59 -19.68 11.70
CA LEU A 148 0.86 -19.29 13.09
C LEU A 148 -0.35 -19.28 14.05
N GLU A 149 -1.57 -19.59 13.61
CA GLU A 149 -2.75 -19.69 14.52
C GLU A 149 -3.19 -21.12 14.83
#